data_AF-A0A1Q9BX69-F1
#
_entry.id   AF-A0A1Q9BX69-F1
#
_cell.length_a   1.000
_cell.length_b   1.000
_cell.length_c   1.000
_cell.angle_alpha   90.00
_cell.angle_beta   90.00
_cell.angle_gamma   90.00
#
_symmetry.space_group_name_H-M   'P 1'
#
loop_
_entity.id
_entity.type
_entity.pdbx_description
1 polymer ?
#
loop_
_entity_poly.entity_id
_entity_poly.type
_entity_poly.pdbx_seq_one_letter_code
_entity_poly.pdbx_strand_id
1 'polypeptide(L)'
;MGPIKVFKTPEYRIKQPRDPIVPRVPCTGMLLGPSKSGKTVALISMLLDQYRTASGESVWERLYCFSPSLFTDDAWKPVIKFIEEEMGVDTTREKVLFDTWDEGALRTIIEQQRRVTTKSKQLGLKKLYGVAVIVDDFSDQPELHKKNGEGALDTLLCRGRHLQISTILSCQKLRVVSNCIRVNLQFMCIWRLRNALEIQAVIEELSALLSKEELLSMYHEATRILSQVVSKLLGGGPVCDSECSNINCCSSTQRVVDPRWPHPERLRQISEGSETSLRSFWRKKRRIMTTIYIDSRKRVAGDDASFEFDIGETIHMQTGAKLSVLKFRVADAFLSTDRGRYLYWEDAALGTLNWATLPVGAYTGTRLAAWISSNYAAATYVAETNEIQIAYDGNRRVLQDAELRNQFPGTGSYPAGASASKPLSINHLLGPSFIDGALQIFVFVTFNPYSELFLKCSTLANAAEIKGAQQKRARVLHAGAQQKRARRLRAGALRGALRGALRGALRGAPRDKRDRRTPAKPRIPGDPRFHPG
;
A
#
# COMPACT_ATOMS: atom_id res chain seq x y z
N MET A 1 -12.09 44.85 19.70
CA MET A 1 -10.79 44.12 19.69
C MET A 1 -9.91 44.79 18.65
N GLY A 2 -8.68 45.21 18.98
CA GLY A 2 -7.75 45.75 17.99
C GLY A 2 -7.27 44.68 17.01
N PRO A 3 -6.59 45.06 15.91
CA PRO A 3 -6.04 44.11 14.96
C PRO A 3 -5.02 43.16 15.62
N ILE A 4 -5.21 41.86 15.41
CA ILE A 4 -4.33 40.81 15.97
C ILE A 4 -3.01 40.85 15.21
N LYS A 5 -1.92 41.15 15.91
CA LYS A 5 -0.55 41.15 15.35
C LYS A 5 0.10 39.78 15.54
N VAL A 6 0.35 39.09 14.43
CA VAL A 6 1.09 37.81 14.44
C VAL A 6 2.58 38.06 14.57
N PHE A 7 3.21 37.53 15.62
CA PHE A 7 4.66 37.61 15.78
C PHE A 7 5.36 36.60 14.86
N LYS A 8 6.41 37.04 14.15
CA LYS A 8 7.20 36.17 13.27
C LYS A 8 7.89 35.08 14.10
N THR A 9 7.47 33.85 13.93
CA THR A 9 8.13 32.68 14.52
C THR A 9 9.09 32.04 13.52
N PRO A 10 10.24 31.49 13.96
CA PRO A 10 11.13 30.77 13.07
C PRO A 10 10.45 29.52 12.49
N GLU A 11 10.47 29.41 11.16
CA GLU A 11 10.02 28.21 10.47
C GLU A 11 11.08 27.09 10.57
N TYR A 12 10.62 25.90 10.92
CA TYR A 12 11.41 24.67 10.96
C TYR A 12 10.87 23.68 9.93
N ARG A 13 11.78 22.92 9.33
CA ARG A 13 11.45 21.88 8.35
C ARG A 13 11.84 20.52 8.89
N ILE A 14 11.04 19.50 8.58
CA ILE A 14 11.39 18.10 8.81
C ILE A 14 11.18 17.32 7.51
N LYS A 15 11.71 16.09 7.44
CA LYS A 15 11.44 15.17 6.32
C LYS A 15 9.92 14.93 6.24
N GLN A 16 9.38 14.88 5.03
CA GLN A 16 7.96 14.71 4.77
C GLN A 16 7.71 13.49 3.88
N PRO A 17 6.57 12.79 4.04
CA PRO A 17 6.22 11.69 3.15
C PRO A 17 6.03 12.21 1.73
N ARG A 18 6.42 11.38 0.76
CA ARG A 18 6.19 11.63 -0.67
C ARG A 18 4.74 11.40 -1.08
N ASP A 19 4.06 10.50 -0.38
CA ASP A 19 2.70 10.09 -0.68
C ASP A 19 1.73 11.14 -0.09
N PRO A 20 0.91 11.82 -0.92
CA PRO A 20 -0.02 12.83 -0.44
C PRO A 20 -1.21 12.23 0.32
N ILE A 21 -1.44 10.91 0.23
CA ILE A 21 -2.58 10.25 0.89
C ILE A 21 -2.40 10.15 2.41
N VAL A 22 -1.14 10.07 2.87
CA VAL A 22 -0.83 9.99 4.29
C VAL A 22 -0.62 11.39 4.89
N PRO A 23 -1.03 11.63 6.14
CA PRO A 23 -0.83 12.93 6.78
C PRO A 23 0.65 13.30 6.88
N ARG A 24 0.91 14.61 6.73
CA ARG A 24 2.25 15.18 6.97
C ARG A 24 2.70 14.95 8.40
N VAL A 25 4.00 14.72 8.58
CA VAL A 25 4.61 14.54 9.91
C VAL A 25 5.03 15.90 10.50
N PRO A 26 5.06 16.05 11.84
CA PRO A 26 4.67 15.07 12.85
C PRO A 26 3.14 14.91 12.88
N CYS A 27 2.69 13.66 12.97
CA CYS A 27 1.26 13.31 12.91
C CYS A 27 0.81 12.49 14.12
N THR A 28 -0.46 12.62 14.48
CA THR A 28 -1.12 11.74 15.46
C THR A 28 -2.27 11.00 14.80
N GLY A 29 -2.33 9.68 14.92
CA GLY A 29 -3.43 8.93 14.32
C GLY A 29 -3.67 7.56 14.90
N MET A 30 -4.77 6.95 14.46
CA MET A 30 -5.25 5.70 15.01
C MET A 30 -5.78 4.76 13.94
N LEU A 31 -5.41 3.49 14.05
CA LEU A 31 -5.98 2.38 13.31
C LEU A 31 -6.99 1.68 14.21
N LEU A 32 -8.26 1.65 13.80
CA LEU A 32 -9.36 1.11 14.59
C LEU A 32 -10.02 -0.06 13.85
N GLY A 33 -10.14 -1.20 14.51
CA GLY A 33 -10.66 -2.41 13.86
C GLY A 33 -10.55 -3.66 14.73
N PRO A 34 -11.43 -4.65 14.54
CA PRO A 34 -11.40 -5.86 15.35
C PRO A 34 -10.10 -6.66 15.15
N SER A 35 -9.87 -7.65 16.00
CA SER A 35 -8.78 -8.61 15.77
C SER A 35 -8.88 -9.25 14.37
N LYS A 36 -7.72 -9.46 13.74
CA LYS A 36 -7.55 -9.99 12.38
C LYS A 36 -8.19 -9.15 11.26
N SER A 37 -8.44 -7.86 11.46
CA SER A 37 -8.98 -6.99 10.40
C SER A 37 -7.94 -6.45 9.42
N GLY A 38 -6.65 -6.68 9.68
CA GLY A 38 -5.54 -6.16 8.85
C GLY A 38 -4.93 -4.83 9.32
N LYS A 39 -5.22 -4.36 10.54
CA LYS A 39 -4.63 -3.14 11.12
C LYS A 39 -3.10 -3.17 11.10
N THR A 40 -2.50 -4.20 11.69
CA THR A 40 -1.05 -4.35 11.81
C THR A 40 -0.38 -4.40 10.43
N VAL A 41 -0.98 -5.11 9.47
CA VAL A 41 -0.47 -5.15 8.08
C VAL A 41 -0.49 -3.76 7.44
N ALA A 42 -1.57 -3.00 7.61
CA ALA A 42 -1.64 -1.63 7.11
C ALA A 42 -0.65 -0.69 7.80
N LEU A 43 -0.48 -0.83 9.13
CA LEU A 43 0.51 -0.10 9.90
C LEU A 43 1.93 -0.37 9.40
N ILE A 44 2.29 -1.64 9.20
CA ILE A 44 3.59 -2.05 8.66
C ILE A 44 3.80 -1.46 7.26
N SER A 45 2.79 -1.54 6.39
CA SER A 45 2.86 -0.91 5.07
C SER A 45 3.14 0.58 5.22
N MET A 46 2.36 1.30 6.03
CA MET A 46 2.53 2.74 6.29
C MET A 46 3.98 3.09 6.66
N LEU A 47 4.59 2.33 7.57
CA LEU A 47 5.96 2.54 8.02
C LEU A 47 7.01 2.27 6.92
N LEU A 48 6.80 1.22 6.12
CA LEU A 48 7.79 0.75 5.16
C LEU A 48 7.70 1.42 3.79
N ASP A 49 6.51 1.88 3.37
CA ASP A 49 6.25 2.31 1.99
C ASP A 49 5.73 3.76 1.87
N GLN A 50 4.70 4.12 2.65
CA GLN A 50 4.03 5.42 2.51
C GLN A 50 4.82 6.54 3.22
N TYR A 51 5.34 6.28 4.42
CA TYR A 51 6.15 7.23 5.19
C TYR A 51 7.62 7.26 4.75
N ARG A 52 7.80 7.39 3.43
CA ARG A 52 9.09 7.54 2.75
C ARG A 52 9.20 8.92 2.12
N THR A 53 10.38 9.51 2.18
CA THR A 53 10.72 10.74 1.44
C THR A 53 10.77 10.47 -0.07
N ALA A 54 10.89 11.52 -0.89
CA ALA A 54 11.11 11.38 -2.33
C ALA A 54 12.40 10.62 -2.68
N SER A 55 13.42 10.64 -1.81
CA SER A 55 14.66 9.86 -1.94
C SER A 55 14.48 8.38 -1.57
N GLY A 56 13.33 7.98 -1.04
CA GLY A 56 13.04 6.62 -0.57
C GLY A 56 13.50 6.35 0.87
N GLU A 57 14.01 7.35 1.57
CA GLU A 57 14.45 7.24 2.97
C GLU A 57 13.25 7.33 3.92
N SER A 58 13.39 6.82 5.14
CA SER A 58 12.43 7.08 6.21
C SER A 58 12.24 8.58 6.44
N VAL A 59 11.01 9.01 6.72
CA VAL A 59 10.75 10.37 7.19
C VAL A 59 11.16 10.57 8.66
N TRP A 60 11.40 9.49 9.40
CA TRP A 60 11.81 9.52 10.80
C TRP A 60 13.26 9.06 10.96
N GLU A 61 13.94 9.58 11.98
CA GLU A 61 15.29 9.15 12.35
C GLU A 61 15.28 7.96 13.31
N ARG A 62 14.17 7.78 14.05
CA ARG A 62 13.92 6.64 14.96
C ARG A 62 12.46 6.21 14.93
N LEU A 63 12.25 4.91 15.02
CA LEU A 63 10.96 4.25 15.21
C LEU A 63 10.98 3.49 16.53
N TYR A 64 10.13 3.88 17.47
CA TYR A 64 9.92 3.17 18.72
C TYR A 64 8.63 2.36 18.61
N CYS A 65 8.73 1.04 18.67
CA CYS A 65 7.59 0.14 18.51
C CYS A 65 7.24 -0.48 19.86
N PHE A 66 6.01 -0.25 20.29
CA PHE A 66 5.36 -0.82 21.45
C PHE A 66 4.29 -1.78 20.93
N SER A 67 4.54 -3.09 20.98
CA SER A 67 3.51 -4.10 20.68
C SER A 67 3.83 -5.44 21.34
N PRO A 68 2.85 -6.09 21.99
CA PRO A 68 3.03 -7.41 22.58
C PRO A 68 3.33 -8.49 21.53
N SER A 69 3.06 -8.20 20.25
CA SER A 69 3.23 -9.15 19.15
C SER A 69 4.58 -9.03 18.43
N LEU A 70 5.48 -8.14 18.85
CA LEU A 70 6.73 -7.82 18.13
C LEU A 70 7.59 -9.05 17.80
N PHE A 71 7.71 -9.97 18.76
CA PHE A 71 8.57 -11.15 18.62
C PHE A 71 7.79 -12.44 18.35
N THR A 72 6.46 -12.39 18.40
CA THR A 72 5.58 -13.55 18.17
C THR A 72 4.94 -13.55 16.79
N ASP A 73 4.67 -12.37 16.20
CA ASP A 73 4.07 -12.24 14.87
C ASP A 73 5.14 -11.91 13.83
N ASP A 74 5.28 -12.82 12.86
CA ASP A 74 6.20 -12.70 11.73
C ASP A 74 5.96 -11.44 10.88
N ALA A 75 4.77 -10.85 10.95
CA ALA A 75 4.45 -9.59 10.29
C ALA A 75 5.39 -8.45 10.72
N TRP A 76 5.94 -8.47 11.94
CA TRP A 76 6.86 -7.42 12.44
C TRP A 76 8.31 -7.58 11.95
N LYS A 77 8.71 -8.76 11.47
CA LYS A 77 10.10 -9.02 11.00
C LYS A 77 10.61 -8.01 9.97
N PRO A 78 9.81 -7.58 8.96
CA PRO A 78 10.23 -6.56 8.00
C PRO A 78 10.51 -5.19 8.64
N VAL A 79 9.75 -4.81 9.69
CA VAL A 79 9.96 -3.54 10.41
C VAL A 79 11.21 -3.59 11.27
N ILE A 80 11.44 -4.69 11.98
CA ILE A 80 12.65 -4.90 12.79
C ILE A 80 13.89 -4.83 11.89
N LYS A 81 13.86 -5.55 10.77
CA LYS A 81 14.93 -5.53 9.77
C LYS A 81 15.16 -4.13 9.19
N PHE A 82 14.08 -3.38 8.94
CA PHE A 82 14.16 -2.01 8.45
C PHE A 82 14.85 -1.07 9.46
N ILE A 83 14.51 -1.20 10.75
CA ILE A 83 15.13 -0.44 11.84
C ILE A 83 16.64 -0.75 11.93
N GLU A 84 17.02 -2.02 11.87
CA GLU A 84 18.41 -2.45 12.02
C GLU A 84 19.27 -2.13 10.77
N GLU A 85 18.81 -2.53 9.59
CA GLU A 85 19.63 -2.47 8.37
C GLU A 85 19.54 -1.12 7.66
N GLU A 86 18.36 -0.50 7.61
CA GLU A 86 18.14 0.71 6.82
C GLU A 86 18.25 1.98 7.67
N MET A 87 17.68 1.99 8.88
CA MET A 87 17.82 3.11 9.81
C MET A 87 19.15 3.07 10.59
N GLY A 88 19.88 1.94 10.53
CA GLY A 88 21.17 1.78 11.19
C GLY A 88 21.08 1.83 12.72
N VAL A 89 19.96 1.38 13.29
CA VAL A 89 19.78 1.31 14.74
C VAL A 89 20.38 0.02 15.25
N ASP A 90 21.36 0.11 16.14
CA ASP A 90 21.85 -1.05 16.88
C ASP A 90 20.88 -1.35 18.03
N THR A 91 19.96 -2.28 17.81
CA THR A 91 18.91 -2.70 18.76
C THR A 91 19.49 -3.35 20.03
N THR A 92 20.78 -3.71 20.04
CA THR A 92 21.47 -4.20 21.24
C THR A 92 21.93 -3.06 22.17
N ARG A 93 22.11 -1.86 21.62
CA ARG A 93 22.56 -0.67 22.36
C ARG A 93 21.43 0.31 22.64
N GLU A 94 20.52 0.45 21.69
CA GLU A 94 19.38 1.36 21.76
C GLU A 94 18.09 0.54 21.76
N LYS A 95 17.39 0.51 22.91
CA LYS A 95 16.12 -0.19 23.01
C LYS A 95 15.02 0.61 22.31
N VAL A 96 14.59 0.11 21.15
CA VAL A 96 13.51 0.70 20.34
C VAL A 96 12.31 -0.22 20.15
N LEU A 97 12.40 -1.47 20.60
CA LEU A 97 11.37 -2.49 20.54
C LEU A 97 10.91 -2.83 21.96
N PHE A 98 9.61 -2.74 22.22
CA PHE A 98 8.99 -2.92 23.53
C PHE A 98 7.80 -3.88 23.40
N ASP A 99 7.98 -5.13 23.80
CA ASP A 99 6.97 -6.18 23.84
C ASP A 99 6.08 -6.13 25.09
N THR A 100 6.47 -5.36 26.09
CA THR A 100 5.65 -5.03 27.25
C THR A 100 5.42 -3.52 27.33
N TRP A 101 4.31 -3.10 27.94
CA TRP A 101 4.07 -1.69 28.19
C TRP A 101 5.13 -1.13 29.15
N ASP A 102 5.85 -0.10 28.72
CA ASP A 102 6.91 0.54 29.50
C ASP A 102 6.73 2.07 29.47
N GLU A 103 5.95 2.57 30.41
CA GLU A 103 5.68 4.01 30.53
C GLU A 103 6.95 4.81 30.87
N GLY A 104 7.89 4.21 31.61
CA GLY A 104 9.16 4.83 31.99
C GLY A 104 10.06 5.07 30.79
N ALA A 105 10.19 4.07 29.92
CA ALA A 105 10.87 4.22 28.64
C ALA A 105 10.19 5.26 27.76
N LEU A 106 8.85 5.27 27.70
CA LEU A 106 8.10 6.26 26.93
C LEU A 106 8.37 7.70 27.39
N ARG A 107 8.38 7.94 28.71
CA ARG A 107 8.76 9.25 29.30
C ARG A 107 10.20 9.63 28.96
N THR A 108 11.10 8.66 28.99
CA THR A 108 12.51 8.86 28.64
C THR A 108 12.67 9.26 27.18
N ILE A 109 11.97 8.59 26.25
CA ILE A 109 11.96 8.92 24.82
C ILE A 109 11.46 10.36 24.59
N ILE A 110 10.36 10.75 25.24
CA ILE A 110 9.80 12.10 25.15
C ILE A 110 10.82 13.14 25.61
N GLU A 111 11.49 12.90 26.73
CA GLU A 111 12.46 13.83 27.30
C GLU A 111 13.74 13.92 26.45
N GLN A 112 14.25 12.80 25.94
CA GLN A 112 15.37 12.77 25.01
C GLN A 112 15.05 13.58 23.75
N GLN A 113 13.88 13.35 23.15
CA GLN A 113 13.46 14.07 21.95
C GLN A 113 13.22 15.57 22.21
N ARG A 114 12.74 15.93 23.41
CA ARG A 114 12.68 17.33 23.85
C ARG A 114 14.06 17.97 23.87
N ARG A 115 15.06 17.31 24.43
CA ARG A 115 16.45 17.81 24.46
C ARG A 115 17.02 17.97 23.06
N VAL A 116 16.83 16.99 22.19
CA VAL A 116 17.25 17.05 20.78
C VAL A 116 16.62 18.25 20.09
N THR A 117 15.29 18.39 20.17
CA THR A 117 14.57 19.48 19.51
C THR A 117 15.00 20.85 20.04
N THR A 118 15.11 21.03 21.36
CA THR A 118 15.53 22.29 21.97
C THR A 118 16.96 22.64 21.58
N LYS A 119 17.89 21.68 21.64
CA LYS A 119 19.28 21.89 21.26
C LYS A 119 19.42 22.20 19.77
N SER A 120 18.69 21.51 18.89
CA SER A 120 18.66 21.83 17.45
C SER A 120 18.20 23.25 17.19
N LYS A 121 17.17 23.71 17.90
CA LYS A 121 16.67 25.10 17.80
C LYS A 121 17.69 26.12 18.33
N GLN A 122 18.33 25.84 19.46
CA GLN A 122 19.39 26.69 20.04
C GLN A 122 20.61 26.80 19.13
N LEU A 123 20.97 25.71 18.43
CA LEU A 123 22.03 25.69 17.43
C LEU A 123 21.63 26.34 16.09
N GLY A 124 20.42 26.92 15.99
CA GLY A 124 19.94 27.59 14.79
C GLY A 124 19.62 26.67 13.61
N LEU A 125 19.49 25.35 13.86
CA LEU A 125 19.18 24.40 12.80
C LEU A 125 17.76 24.63 12.28
N LYS A 126 17.63 24.84 10.96
CA LYS A 126 16.33 24.95 10.28
C LYS A 126 15.69 23.60 10.01
N LYS A 127 16.50 22.53 9.93
CA LYS A 127 16.03 21.15 9.78
C LYS A 127 16.02 20.47 11.14
N LEU A 128 14.86 19.99 11.57
CA LEU A 128 14.71 19.22 12.80
C LEU A 128 14.60 17.72 12.50
N TYR A 129 14.83 16.92 13.53
CA TYR A 129 14.81 15.47 13.46
C TYR A 129 13.50 14.95 14.03
N GLY A 130 12.73 14.22 13.21
CA GLY A 130 11.46 13.62 13.62
C GLY A 130 11.64 12.17 14.08
N VAL A 131 10.83 11.74 15.04
CA VAL A 131 10.76 10.34 15.49
C VAL A 131 9.32 9.87 15.49
N ALA A 132 9.08 8.55 15.46
CA ALA A 132 7.73 8.01 15.63
C ALA A 132 7.66 7.04 16.80
N VAL A 133 6.53 7.09 17.51
CA VAL A 133 6.12 6.12 18.52
C VAL A 133 4.92 5.37 17.97
N ILE A 134 5.05 4.05 17.86
CA ILE A 134 4.02 3.15 17.34
C ILE A 134 3.53 2.32 18.52
N VAL A 135 2.23 2.36 18.80
CA VAL A 135 1.60 1.56 19.86
C VAL A 135 0.57 0.66 19.19
N ASP A 136 0.84 -0.64 19.12
CA ASP A 136 -0.02 -1.61 18.46
C ASP A 136 -0.51 -2.68 19.43
N ASP A 137 -1.83 -2.95 19.38
CA ASP A 137 -2.53 -3.99 20.14
C ASP A 137 -2.29 -3.98 21.67
N PHE A 138 -1.95 -2.83 22.26
CA PHE A 138 -1.91 -2.65 23.71
C PHE A 138 -3.28 -2.30 24.33
N SER A 139 -4.39 -2.36 23.59
CA SER A 139 -5.71 -1.90 24.06
C SER A 139 -6.23 -2.55 25.36
N ASP A 140 -5.65 -3.67 25.80
CA ASP A 140 -6.01 -4.36 27.03
C ASP A 140 -5.18 -3.91 28.26
N GLN A 141 -4.27 -2.94 28.10
CA GLN A 141 -3.44 -2.43 29.20
C GLN A 141 -4.21 -1.40 30.05
N PRO A 142 -4.36 -1.62 31.37
CA PRO A 142 -4.95 -0.65 32.33
C PRO A 142 -4.43 0.78 32.18
N GLU A 143 -3.15 0.92 31.85
CA GLU A 143 -2.43 2.18 31.71
C GLU A 143 -2.94 3.02 30.55
N LEU A 144 -3.44 2.38 29.47
CA LEU A 144 -4.05 3.08 28.33
C LEU A 144 -5.48 3.54 28.60
N HIS A 145 -6.11 3.00 29.66
CA HIS A 145 -7.44 3.37 30.12
C HIS A 145 -7.44 4.49 31.17
N LYS A 146 -6.27 4.90 31.69
CA LYS A 146 -6.17 5.94 32.73
C LYS A 146 -6.76 7.25 32.21
N LYS A 147 -7.88 7.69 32.82
CA LYS A 147 -8.68 8.85 32.37
C LYS A 147 -8.16 10.21 32.83
N ASN A 148 -6.99 10.25 33.49
CA ASN A 148 -6.56 11.43 34.24
C ASN A 148 -5.71 12.41 33.41
N GLY A 149 -5.34 12.07 32.16
CA GLY A 149 -4.55 12.95 31.30
C GLY A 149 -3.07 13.07 31.68
N GLU A 150 -2.63 12.31 32.68
CA GLU A 150 -1.26 12.31 33.21
C GLU A 150 -0.37 11.23 32.55
N GLY A 151 -0.96 10.39 31.69
CA GLY A 151 -0.24 9.32 31.02
C GLY A 151 0.81 9.87 30.05
N ALA A 152 1.93 9.16 29.93
CA ALA A 152 2.93 9.48 28.91
C ALA A 152 2.35 9.47 27.48
N LEU A 153 1.34 8.63 27.23
CA LEU A 153 0.63 8.61 25.95
C LEU A 153 -0.24 9.86 25.73
N ASP A 154 -0.97 10.34 26.74
CA ASP A 154 -1.73 11.60 26.64
C ASP A 154 -0.78 12.76 26.27
N THR A 155 0.40 12.79 26.89
CA THR A 155 1.43 13.80 26.59
C THR A 155 1.88 13.74 25.13
N LEU A 156 2.07 12.54 24.57
CA LEU A 156 2.43 12.37 23.16
C LEU A 156 1.35 12.91 22.22
N LEU A 157 0.09 12.60 22.48
CA LEU A 157 -1.01 12.97 21.59
C LEU A 157 -1.33 14.47 21.66
N CYS A 158 -1.22 15.08 22.85
CA CYS A 158 -1.43 16.52 23.01
C CYS A 158 -0.22 17.36 22.58
N ARG A 159 1.01 16.91 22.89
CA ARG A 159 2.22 17.76 22.81
C ARG A 159 3.35 17.18 21.97
N GLY A 160 3.30 15.90 21.60
CA GLY A 160 4.36 15.22 20.86
C GLY A 160 4.73 15.91 19.54
N ARG A 161 3.74 16.49 18.84
CA ARG A 161 3.97 17.23 17.59
C ARG A 161 4.91 18.42 17.76
N HIS A 162 4.89 19.12 18.89
CA HIS A 162 5.83 20.21 19.16
C HIS A 162 7.28 19.73 19.32
N LEU A 163 7.44 18.47 19.73
CA LEU A 163 8.70 17.76 19.90
C LEU A 163 9.11 16.98 18.65
N GLN A 164 8.37 17.12 17.54
CA GLN A 164 8.59 16.36 16.31
C GLN A 164 8.40 14.84 16.49
N ILE A 165 7.50 14.44 17.39
CA ILE A 165 7.11 13.05 17.59
C ILE A 165 5.80 12.79 16.85
N SER A 166 5.82 11.85 15.91
CA SER A 166 4.61 11.23 15.38
C SER A 166 4.14 10.11 16.31
N THR A 167 2.85 9.96 16.51
CA THR A 167 2.30 8.87 17.33
C THR A 167 1.16 8.18 16.60
N ILE A 168 1.30 6.87 16.38
CA ILE A 168 0.29 6.06 15.70
C ILE A 168 -0.14 4.93 16.62
N LEU A 169 -1.44 4.84 16.87
CA LEU A 169 -2.05 3.84 17.74
C LEU A 169 -2.80 2.81 16.90
N SER A 170 -2.85 1.57 17.33
CA SER A 170 -3.73 0.54 16.78
C SER A 170 -4.53 -0.08 17.93
N CYS A 171 -5.86 -0.05 17.81
CA CYS A 171 -6.79 -0.43 18.87
C CYS A 171 -7.99 -1.20 18.31
N GLN A 172 -8.57 -2.07 19.14
CA GLN A 172 -9.77 -2.83 18.77
C GLN A 172 -11.07 -2.09 19.02
N LYS A 173 -11.09 -1.23 20.05
CA LYS A 173 -12.25 -0.46 20.49
C LYS A 173 -11.83 1.00 20.68
N LEU A 174 -12.67 1.91 20.23
CA LEU A 174 -12.45 3.35 20.33
C LEU A 174 -12.55 3.81 21.79
N ARG A 175 -13.62 3.38 22.48
CA ARG A 175 -13.98 3.86 23.82
C ARG A 175 -12.98 3.47 24.91
N VAL A 176 -12.09 2.51 24.61
CA VAL A 176 -10.99 2.06 25.44
C VAL A 176 -9.92 3.15 25.61
N VAL A 177 -9.71 3.96 24.58
CA VAL A 177 -8.71 5.01 24.54
C VAL A 177 -9.23 6.24 25.28
N SER A 178 -8.39 6.99 26.01
CA SER A 178 -8.82 8.20 26.75
C SER A 178 -9.44 9.26 25.81
N ASN A 179 -10.43 10.02 26.28
CA ASN A 179 -11.03 11.11 25.49
C ASN A 179 -9.96 12.15 25.08
N CYS A 180 -8.99 12.41 25.97
CA CYS A 180 -7.85 13.30 25.73
C CYS A 180 -7.07 12.89 24.47
N ILE A 181 -6.85 11.60 24.26
CA ILE A 181 -6.19 11.08 23.06
C ILE A 181 -7.11 11.25 21.84
N ARG A 182 -8.38 10.84 21.93
CA ARG A 182 -9.30 10.79 20.78
C ARG A 182 -9.52 12.16 20.13
N VAL A 183 -9.71 13.21 20.93
CA VAL A 183 -9.88 14.59 20.42
C VAL A 183 -8.60 15.17 19.78
N ASN A 184 -7.44 14.58 20.03
CA ASN A 184 -6.15 15.02 19.50
C ASN A 184 -5.65 14.19 18.30
N LEU A 185 -6.44 13.23 17.83
CA LEU A 185 -6.15 12.48 16.62
C LEU A 185 -6.31 13.39 15.39
N GLN A 186 -5.32 13.38 14.50
CA GLN A 186 -5.38 14.10 13.22
C GLN A 186 -5.91 13.23 12.10
N PHE A 187 -5.84 11.91 12.24
CA PHE A 187 -6.41 10.97 11.29
C PHE A 187 -6.83 9.67 11.94
N MET A 188 -7.81 9.00 11.33
CA MET A 188 -8.28 7.68 11.73
C MET A 188 -8.38 6.78 10.49
N CYS A 189 -7.89 5.55 10.61
CA CYS A 189 -8.11 4.48 9.64
C CYS A 189 -9.05 3.46 10.29
N ILE A 190 -10.27 3.34 9.78
CA ILE A 190 -11.33 2.56 10.42
C ILE A 190 -11.67 1.37 9.54
N TRP A 191 -11.50 0.16 10.07
CA TRP A 191 -11.95 -1.08 9.46
C TRP A 191 -13.38 -1.40 9.90
N ARG A 192 -13.98 -2.44 9.28
CA ARG A 192 -15.30 -2.95 9.68
C ARG A 192 -15.31 -3.35 11.15
N LEU A 193 -16.01 -2.55 11.95
CA LEU A 193 -16.27 -2.80 13.36
C LEU A 193 -17.42 -3.80 13.51
N ARG A 194 -17.35 -4.63 14.55
CA ARG A 194 -18.37 -5.66 14.85
C ARG A 194 -19.46 -5.20 15.81
N ASN A 195 -19.22 -4.08 16.51
CA ASN A 195 -20.13 -3.55 17.52
C ASN A 195 -20.77 -2.26 17.02
N ALA A 196 -22.10 -2.23 16.95
CA ALA A 196 -22.87 -1.05 16.53
C ALA A 196 -22.61 0.16 17.43
N LEU A 197 -22.39 -0.04 18.73
CA LEU A 197 -22.07 1.06 19.66
C LEU A 197 -20.68 1.67 19.40
N GLU A 198 -19.74 0.87 18.88
CA GLU A 198 -18.43 1.39 18.46
C GLU A 198 -18.54 2.19 17.17
N ILE A 199 -19.39 1.74 16.23
CA ILE A 199 -19.70 2.50 15.02
C ILE A 199 -20.35 3.84 15.41
N GLN A 200 -21.41 3.82 16.22
CA GLN A 200 -22.06 5.03 16.71
C GLN A 200 -21.08 5.97 17.41
N ALA A 201 -20.18 5.45 18.25
CA ALA A 201 -19.17 6.27 18.91
C ALA A 201 -18.24 6.99 17.93
N VAL A 202 -17.78 6.29 16.89
CA VAL A 202 -16.97 6.90 15.81
C VAL A 202 -17.76 8.01 15.11
N ILE A 203 -19.02 7.73 14.75
CA ILE A 203 -19.88 8.70 14.05
C ILE A 203 -20.17 9.92 14.93
N GLU A 204 -20.43 9.72 16.22
CA GLU A 204 -20.68 10.79 17.19
C GLU A 204 -19.44 11.68 17.42
N GLU A 205 -18.25 11.09 17.54
CA GLU A 205 -17.03 11.87 17.76
C GLU A 205 -16.60 12.67 16.52
N LEU A 206 -16.97 12.20 15.32
CA LEU A 206 -16.63 12.86 14.06
C LEU A 206 -17.74 13.78 13.52
N SER A 207 -18.93 13.81 14.13
CA SER A 207 -20.10 14.53 13.57
C SER A 207 -19.97 16.05 13.51
N ALA A 208 -18.92 16.62 14.10
CA ALA A 208 -18.59 18.03 13.91
C ALA A 208 -17.89 18.31 12.57
N LEU A 209 -17.33 17.29 11.91
CA LEU A 209 -16.64 17.41 10.62
C LEU A 209 -17.60 17.27 9.44
N LEU A 210 -18.54 16.32 9.53
CA LEU A 210 -19.54 15.98 8.51
C LEU A 210 -20.81 15.49 9.20
N SER A 211 -21.94 15.48 8.49
CA SER A 211 -23.20 14.97 9.05
C SER A 211 -23.10 13.48 9.43
N LYS A 212 -23.93 13.04 10.39
CA LYS A 212 -23.92 11.63 10.83
C LYS A 212 -24.28 10.70 9.68
N GLU A 213 -25.19 11.13 8.81
CA GLU A 213 -25.64 10.41 7.62
C GLU A 213 -24.50 10.23 6.62
N GLU A 214 -23.74 11.30 6.33
CA GLU A 214 -22.58 11.23 5.43
C GLU A 214 -21.48 10.35 6.00
N LEU A 215 -21.14 10.50 7.29
CA LEU A 215 -20.12 9.69 7.95
C LEU A 215 -20.48 8.20 7.94
N LEU A 216 -21.75 7.88 8.19
CA LEU A 216 -22.25 6.50 8.17
C LEU A 216 -22.21 5.93 6.75
N SER A 217 -22.60 6.72 5.75
CA SER A 217 -22.51 6.35 4.34
C SER A 217 -21.05 6.09 3.91
N MET A 218 -20.12 6.98 4.27
CA MET A 218 -18.68 6.82 4.04
C MET A 218 -18.15 5.54 4.69
N TYR A 219 -18.53 5.28 5.95
CA TYR A 219 -18.13 4.07 6.66
C TYR A 219 -18.68 2.81 5.97
N HIS A 220 -19.95 2.81 5.56
CA HIS A 220 -20.55 1.69 4.86
C HIS A 220 -19.86 1.42 3.53
N GLU A 221 -19.57 2.47 2.74
CA GLU A 221 -18.86 2.32 1.46
C GLU A 221 -17.43 1.81 1.66
N ALA A 222 -16.70 2.38 2.63
CA ALA A 222 -15.32 1.97 2.94
C ALA A 222 -15.23 0.53 3.47
N THR A 223 -16.29 0.04 4.13
CA THR A 223 -16.36 -1.31 4.70
C THR A 223 -17.17 -2.29 3.85
N ARG A 224 -17.55 -1.89 2.63
CA ARG A 224 -18.34 -2.66 1.67
C ARG A 224 -17.50 -3.77 1.02
N ILE A 225 -17.01 -4.76 1.78
CA ILE A 225 -16.40 -5.99 1.22
C ILE A 225 -16.81 -7.24 2.02
N LEU A 226 -17.45 -8.20 1.31
CA LEU A 226 -17.77 -9.63 1.61
C LEU A 226 -18.89 -10.03 2.59
N SER A 227 -19.85 -9.17 2.98
CA SER A 227 -21.08 -9.71 3.62
C SER A 227 -21.94 -10.51 2.64
N GLN A 228 -21.92 -10.18 1.34
CA GLN A 228 -22.67 -10.92 0.32
C GLN A 228 -22.04 -12.27 -0.05
N VAL A 229 -20.74 -12.48 0.16
CA VAL A 229 -20.10 -13.77 -0.16
C VAL A 229 -20.30 -14.78 0.96
N VAL A 230 -20.29 -14.36 2.23
CA VAL A 230 -20.58 -15.28 3.35
C VAL A 230 -22.07 -15.62 3.44
N SER A 231 -22.98 -14.65 3.19
CA SER A 231 -24.42 -14.94 3.16
C SER A 231 -24.83 -15.81 1.97
N LYS A 232 -24.15 -15.68 0.81
CA LYS A 232 -24.37 -16.55 -0.36
C LYS A 232 -23.68 -17.92 -0.24
N LEU A 233 -22.55 -18.03 0.46
CA LEU A 233 -21.87 -19.32 0.69
C LEU A 233 -22.51 -20.18 1.78
N LEU A 234 -23.30 -19.59 2.69
CA LEU A 234 -23.96 -20.32 3.80
C LEU A 234 -25.47 -20.48 3.64
N GLY A 235 -26.05 -20.17 2.47
CA GLY A 235 -27.45 -20.49 2.17
C GLY A 235 -28.51 -19.84 3.08
N GLY A 236 -28.17 -18.74 3.76
CA GLY A 236 -29.12 -18.00 4.60
C GLY A 236 -29.88 -16.97 3.77
N GLY A 237 -31.17 -17.22 3.52
CA GLY A 237 -32.09 -16.23 2.95
C GLY A 237 -32.26 -14.99 3.83
N PRO A 238 -32.93 -13.93 3.33
CA PRO A 238 -33.11 -12.68 4.06
C PRO A 238 -33.93 -12.94 5.34
N VAL A 239 -33.34 -12.64 6.50
CA VAL A 239 -34.08 -12.51 7.75
C VAL A 239 -35.03 -11.32 7.57
N CYS A 240 -36.31 -11.65 7.50
CA CYS A 240 -37.41 -10.72 7.43
C CYS A 240 -37.50 -10.00 8.78
N ASP A 241 -37.57 -8.67 8.75
CA ASP A 241 -38.11 -7.89 9.87
C ASP A 241 -39.59 -8.22 10.00
N SER A 242 -39.93 -9.12 10.91
CA SER A 242 -41.29 -9.25 11.44
C SER A 242 -41.21 -9.71 12.88
N GLU A 243 -41.79 -8.89 13.76
CA GLU A 243 -41.93 -9.11 15.19
C GLU A 243 -42.46 -10.52 15.48
N CYS A 244 -41.76 -11.29 16.29
CA CYS A 244 -42.31 -12.50 16.90
C CYS A 244 -42.06 -12.44 18.41
N SER A 245 -43.05 -11.90 19.10
CA SER A 245 -43.28 -12.06 20.53
C SER A 245 -43.80 -13.47 20.79
N ASN A 246 -42.92 -14.41 21.19
CA ASN A 246 -43.19 -15.37 22.27
C ASN A 246 -42.08 -16.40 22.46
N ILE A 247 -42.03 -16.85 23.71
CA ILE A 247 -41.08 -17.74 24.38
C ILE A 247 -41.15 -19.18 23.86
N ASN A 248 -39.98 -19.85 23.79
CA ASN A 248 -39.73 -21.28 23.57
C ASN A 248 -40.05 -21.88 22.19
N CYS A 249 -39.00 -22.11 21.37
CA CYS A 249 -38.97 -23.28 20.48
C CYS A 249 -37.53 -23.72 20.10
N CYS A 250 -37.02 -24.68 20.87
CA CYS A 250 -36.22 -25.87 20.53
C CYS A 250 -35.09 -25.86 19.46
N SER A 251 -33.87 -26.07 19.98
CA SER A 251 -32.89 -27.13 19.66
C SER A 251 -33.00 -27.96 18.36
N SER A 252 -31.89 -28.01 17.60
CA SER A 252 -31.33 -29.28 17.09
C SER A 252 -29.87 -29.13 16.64
N THR A 253 -29.03 -30.02 17.17
CA THR A 253 -27.64 -30.33 16.83
C THR A 253 -27.43 -30.78 15.38
N GLN A 254 -26.39 -30.28 14.71
CA GLN A 254 -25.66 -31.03 13.69
C GLN A 254 -24.17 -30.62 13.66
N ARG A 255 -23.30 -31.61 13.93
CA ARG A 255 -21.84 -31.57 13.71
C ARG A 255 -21.57 -31.95 12.25
N VAL A 256 -20.68 -31.25 11.54
CA VAL A 256 -19.90 -31.79 10.40
C VAL A 256 -18.54 -31.07 10.32
N VAL A 257 -17.47 -31.70 10.81
CA VAL A 257 -16.27 -32.24 10.10
C VAL A 257 -15.21 -31.21 9.69
N ASP A 258 -14.03 -31.39 10.29
CA ASP A 258 -12.80 -30.60 10.17
C ASP A 258 -11.84 -31.29 9.17
N PRO A 259 -11.33 -30.63 8.10
CA PRO A 259 -10.29 -31.21 7.27
C PRO A 259 -8.90 -30.92 7.85
N ARG A 260 -8.30 -31.99 8.38
CA ARG A 260 -6.92 -32.09 8.88
C ARG A 260 -5.91 -31.70 7.79
N TRP A 261 -4.97 -30.84 8.14
CA TRP A 261 -3.72 -30.62 7.41
C TRP A 261 -2.71 -31.74 7.72
N PRO A 262 -1.99 -32.29 6.73
CA PRO A 262 -0.89 -33.22 6.99
C PRO A 262 0.44 -32.47 7.18
N HIS A 263 1.22 -32.91 8.16
CA HIS A 263 2.65 -32.61 8.36
C HIS A 263 3.28 -33.87 8.98
N PRO A 264 4.61 -34.01 9.07
CA PRO A 264 5.71 -34.07 8.08
C PRO A 264 6.10 -35.52 7.70
N GLU A 265 6.97 -35.74 6.70
CA GLU A 265 8.15 -36.61 6.89
C GLU A 265 9.27 -36.44 5.84
N ARG A 266 10.50 -36.31 6.38
CA ARG A 266 11.86 -36.74 5.93
C ARG A 266 12.51 -36.28 4.62
N LEU A 267 13.50 -35.41 4.82
CA LEU A 267 14.96 -35.61 4.60
C LEU A 267 15.42 -36.41 3.36
N ARG A 268 16.15 -35.72 2.48
CA ARG A 268 17.34 -36.28 1.82
C ARG A 268 18.53 -35.34 1.99
N GLN A 269 19.52 -35.85 2.73
CA GLN A 269 20.91 -35.39 2.75
C GLN A 269 21.53 -35.59 1.36
N ILE A 270 22.33 -34.62 0.90
CA ILE A 270 23.50 -34.89 0.07
C ILE A 270 24.68 -34.14 0.70
N SER A 271 25.78 -34.86 0.75
CA SER A 271 27.05 -34.76 1.47
C SER A 271 27.82 -33.44 1.40
N GLU A 272 28.58 -33.23 2.47
CA GLU A 272 29.71 -32.30 2.61
C GLU A 272 30.83 -32.56 1.58
N GLY A 273 31.47 -31.47 1.16
CA GLY A 273 32.72 -31.42 0.43
C GLY A 273 33.35 -30.04 0.63
N SER A 274 34.61 -30.04 1.07
CA SER A 274 35.36 -29.01 1.78
C SER A 274 35.81 -27.75 0.99
N GLU A 275 36.11 -26.72 1.79
CA GLU A 275 37.15 -25.68 1.63
C GLU A 275 36.89 -24.40 0.80
N THR A 276 36.73 -23.30 1.55
CA THR A 276 37.36 -21.98 1.40
C THR A 276 37.71 -21.47 0.00
N SER A 277 37.06 -20.39 -0.45
CA SER A 277 37.72 -19.14 -0.90
C SER A 277 36.74 -18.17 -1.59
N LEU A 278 36.88 -16.88 -1.23
CA LEU A 278 36.41 -15.67 -1.94
C LEU A 278 34.90 -15.35 -1.95
N ARG A 279 34.55 -14.50 -0.97
CA ARG A 279 33.44 -13.55 -0.98
C ARG A 279 33.27 -12.90 -2.37
N SER A 280 32.21 -13.28 -3.09
CA SER A 280 31.73 -12.53 -4.25
C SER A 280 30.59 -11.60 -3.83
N PHE A 281 30.84 -10.31 -4.03
CA PHE A 281 29.93 -9.19 -3.81
C PHE A 281 28.73 -9.27 -4.79
N TRP A 282 27.70 -10.05 -4.45
CA TRP A 282 26.43 -10.03 -5.18
C TRP A 282 25.62 -8.81 -4.77
N ARG A 283 25.86 -7.70 -5.48
CA ARG A 283 24.99 -6.53 -5.47
C ARG A 283 23.62 -6.96 -6.04
N LYS A 284 22.67 -7.35 -5.18
CA LYS A 284 21.28 -7.64 -5.59
C LYS A 284 20.74 -6.42 -6.32
N LYS A 285 20.64 -6.51 -7.65
CA LYS A 285 20.04 -5.48 -8.50
C LYS A 285 18.58 -5.36 -8.10
N ARG A 286 18.18 -4.24 -7.50
CA ARG A 286 16.75 -3.90 -7.26
C ARG A 286 16.01 -4.05 -8.59
N ARG A 287 15.09 -5.01 -8.68
CA ARG A 287 14.14 -5.10 -9.81
C ARG A 287 13.19 -3.91 -9.69
N ILE A 288 13.32 -2.95 -10.60
CA ILE A 288 12.39 -1.84 -10.71
C ILE A 288 11.11 -2.42 -11.31
N MET A 289 10.00 -2.27 -10.60
CA MET A 289 8.69 -2.74 -11.04
C MET A 289 7.95 -1.56 -11.67
N THR A 290 7.82 -1.57 -12.99
CA THR A 290 7.07 -0.54 -13.72
C THR A 290 5.60 -0.94 -13.74
N THR A 291 4.73 0.01 -13.40
CA THR A 291 3.27 -0.20 -13.36
C THR A 291 2.62 0.70 -14.40
N ILE A 292 1.89 0.11 -15.35
CA ILE A 292 1.12 0.84 -16.35
C ILE A 292 -0.35 0.81 -15.92
N TYR A 293 -0.94 2.00 -15.79
CA TYR A 293 -2.35 2.19 -15.49
C TYR A 293 -3.15 2.23 -16.78
N ILE A 294 -4.21 1.43 -16.84
CA ILE A 294 -5.10 1.33 -18.00
C ILE A 294 -6.52 1.62 -17.53
N ASP A 295 -7.14 2.53 -18.25
CA ASP A 295 -8.52 2.97 -18.06
C ASP A 295 -9.32 2.58 -19.31
N SER A 296 -10.30 1.69 -19.15
CA SER A 296 -11.15 1.22 -20.26
C SER A 296 -11.91 2.35 -20.96
N ARG A 297 -12.04 3.54 -20.33
CA ARG A 297 -12.60 4.74 -20.96
C ARG A 297 -11.72 5.32 -22.06
N LYS A 298 -10.43 4.98 -22.08
CA LYS A 298 -9.44 5.42 -23.08
C LYS A 298 -9.20 4.38 -24.18
N ARG A 299 -10.14 3.45 -24.39
CA ARG A 299 -10.07 2.47 -25.48
C ARG A 299 -9.96 3.16 -26.84
N VAL A 300 -9.21 2.56 -27.74
CA VAL A 300 -8.99 3.03 -29.11
C VAL A 300 -9.88 2.27 -30.10
N ALA A 301 -10.25 1.04 -29.78
CA ALA A 301 -11.21 0.23 -30.54
C ALA A 301 -11.97 -0.75 -29.64
N GLY A 302 -13.03 -1.37 -30.19
CA GLY A 302 -13.85 -2.39 -29.51
C GLY A 302 -15.01 -1.84 -28.67
N ASP A 303 -15.73 -2.76 -28.01
CA ASP A 303 -16.89 -2.48 -27.15
C ASP A 303 -16.54 -2.59 -25.66
N ASP A 304 -17.53 -2.51 -24.76
CA ASP A 304 -17.25 -2.53 -23.32
C ASP A 304 -16.86 -3.94 -22.77
N ALA A 305 -16.88 -5.00 -23.58
CA ALA A 305 -16.62 -6.41 -23.22
C ALA A 305 -15.34 -6.91 -23.91
N SER A 306 -15.02 -6.33 -25.06
CA SER A 306 -13.82 -6.57 -25.83
C SER A 306 -13.33 -5.25 -26.39
N PHE A 307 -12.34 -4.65 -25.73
CA PHE A 307 -11.72 -3.40 -26.15
C PHE A 307 -10.22 -3.49 -26.31
N GLU A 308 -9.70 -2.66 -27.21
CA GLU A 308 -8.28 -2.44 -27.42
C GLU A 308 -7.90 -1.06 -26.89
N PHE A 309 -6.70 -0.94 -26.33
CA PHE A 309 -6.16 0.34 -25.90
C PHE A 309 -4.72 0.46 -26.38
N ASP A 310 -4.34 1.66 -26.81
CA ASP A 310 -2.97 1.93 -27.24
C ASP A 310 -2.14 2.41 -26.04
N ILE A 311 -1.03 1.71 -25.79
CA ILE A 311 -0.01 2.19 -24.88
C ILE A 311 0.87 3.11 -25.72
N GLY A 312 0.61 4.42 -25.67
CA GLY A 312 1.31 5.45 -26.47
C GLY A 312 2.83 5.58 -26.25
N GLU A 313 3.48 4.58 -25.65
CA GLU A 313 4.92 4.43 -25.53
C GLU A 313 5.36 3.10 -26.17
N THR A 314 6.38 3.12 -27.03
CA THR A 314 6.97 1.87 -27.57
C THR A 314 7.72 1.13 -26.46
N ILE A 315 7.20 -0.02 -26.05
CA ILE A 315 7.79 -0.83 -24.97
C ILE A 315 8.75 -1.88 -25.54
N HIS A 316 10.00 -1.86 -25.10
CA HIS A 316 10.98 -2.91 -25.41
C HIS A 316 11.01 -3.97 -24.31
N MET A 317 10.53 -5.18 -24.61
CA MET A 317 10.63 -6.32 -23.70
C MET A 317 11.95 -7.06 -23.90
N GLN A 318 12.71 -7.28 -22.83
CA GLN A 318 13.90 -8.15 -22.89
C GLN A 318 13.47 -9.61 -23.04
N THR A 319 14.24 -10.42 -23.76
CA THR A 319 13.97 -11.85 -23.97
C THR A 319 13.79 -12.56 -22.62
N GLY A 320 12.63 -13.19 -22.41
CA GLY A 320 12.26 -13.87 -21.16
C GLY A 320 11.49 -13.03 -20.14
N ALA A 321 11.09 -11.80 -20.48
CA ALA A 321 10.22 -10.95 -19.65
C ALA A 321 8.82 -11.56 -19.47
N LYS A 322 8.35 -11.66 -18.23
CA LYS A 322 6.98 -12.06 -17.88
C LYS A 322 6.15 -10.82 -17.54
N LEU A 323 5.05 -10.62 -18.27
CA LEU A 323 4.03 -9.61 -17.99
C LEU A 323 3.00 -10.22 -17.03
N SER A 324 2.59 -9.48 -15.99
CA SER A 324 1.52 -9.92 -15.10
C SER A 324 0.44 -8.84 -15.00
N VAL A 325 -0.80 -9.24 -15.18
CA VAL A 325 -2.00 -8.43 -14.92
C VAL A 325 -2.30 -8.53 -13.43
N LEU A 326 -2.38 -7.39 -12.73
CA LEU A 326 -2.67 -7.35 -11.29
C LEU A 326 -3.87 -6.45 -11.02
N LYS A 327 -4.62 -6.78 -9.95
CA LYS A 327 -5.84 -6.07 -9.51
C LYS A 327 -6.93 -5.97 -10.58
N PHE A 328 -7.13 -7.04 -11.35
CA PHE A 328 -8.33 -7.18 -12.15
C PHE A 328 -9.54 -7.32 -11.20
N ARG A 329 -10.30 -6.24 -11.02
CA ARG A 329 -11.60 -6.29 -10.34
C ARG A 329 -12.69 -6.34 -11.39
N VAL A 330 -13.42 -7.45 -11.36
CA VAL A 330 -14.71 -7.61 -12.04
C VAL A 330 -15.76 -7.17 -11.03
N ALA A 331 -16.58 -6.19 -11.38
CA ALA A 331 -17.70 -5.76 -10.57
C ALA A 331 -18.98 -6.00 -11.37
N ASP A 332 -19.91 -6.79 -10.82
CA ASP A 332 -21.24 -7.06 -11.41
C ASP A 332 -22.20 -5.86 -11.26
N ALA A 333 -21.66 -4.64 -11.28
CA ALA A 333 -22.42 -3.43 -11.16
C ALA A 333 -21.82 -2.32 -12.02
N PHE A 334 -22.67 -1.63 -12.76
CA PHE A 334 -22.29 -0.44 -13.51
C PHE A 334 -22.86 0.81 -12.84
N LEU A 335 -22.16 1.93 -13.00
CA LEU A 335 -22.71 3.25 -12.72
C LEU A 335 -23.45 3.72 -13.96
N SER A 336 -24.70 4.16 -13.83
CA SER A 336 -25.37 4.90 -14.90
C SER A 336 -24.62 6.22 -15.08
N THR A 337 -23.92 6.36 -16.20
CA THR A 337 -22.94 7.43 -16.42
C THR A 337 -23.39 8.46 -17.45
N ASP A 338 -22.51 9.40 -17.76
CA ASP A 338 -22.65 10.48 -18.73
C ASP A 338 -22.75 10.00 -20.20
N ARG A 339 -22.49 8.71 -20.47
CA ARG A 339 -22.57 8.14 -21.84
C ARG A 339 -23.99 7.93 -22.35
N GLY A 340 -24.95 7.72 -21.46
CA GLY A 340 -26.35 7.55 -21.83
C GLY A 340 -27.19 7.06 -20.66
N ARG A 341 -28.42 7.58 -20.55
CA ARG A 341 -29.33 7.34 -19.42
C ARG A 341 -30.77 7.05 -19.85
N TYR A 342 -31.04 6.96 -21.15
CA TYR A 342 -32.40 6.79 -21.65
C TYR A 342 -32.63 5.38 -22.18
N LEU A 343 -33.72 4.74 -21.75
CA LEU A 343 -34.28 3.57 -22.42
C LEU A 343 -35.30 4.07 -23.44
N TYR A 344 -35.20 3.63 -24.70
CA TYR A 344 -36.13 4.02 -25.76
C TYR A 344 -36.93 2.82 -26.25
N TRP A 345 -38.22 3.00 -26.49
CA TRP A 345 -39.05 1.99 -27.13
C TRP A 345 -40.01 2.63 -28.13
N GLU A 346 -40.30 1.89 -29.20
CA GLU A 346 -41.40 2.21 -30.10
C GLU A 346 -42.72 1.66 -29.57
N ASP A 347 -43.79 2.36 -29.89
CA ASP A 347 -45.13 1.80 -29.95
C ASP A 347 -45.50 1.71 -31.43
N ALA A 348 -45.50 0.49 -31.99
CA ALA A 348 -45.74 0.25 -33.41
C ALA A 348 -47.18 0.56 -33.84
N ALA A 349 -48.14 0.50 -32.92
CA ALA A 349 -49.54 0.83 -33.22
C ALA A 349 -49.74 2.34 -33.36
N LEU A 350 -49.00 3.13 -32.58
CA LEU A 350 -49.08 4.60 -32.58
C LEU A 350 -47.99 5.28 -33.41
N GLY A 351 -46.95 4.54 -33.82
CA GLY A 351 -45.79 5.10 -34.51
C GLY A 351 -44.99 6.09 -33.65
N THR A 352 -45.05 5.97 -32.32
CA THR A 352 -44.45 6.93 -31.38
C THR A 352 -43.19 6.41 -30.73
N LEU A 353 -42.22 7.30 -30.53
CA LEU A 353 -41.02 7.05 -29.73
C LEU A 353 -41.26 7.47 -28.26
N ASN A 354 -41.08 6.54 -27.35
CA ASN A 354 -41.21 6.74 -25.91
C ASN A 354 -39.87 6.50 -25.21
N TRP A 355 -39.72 7.06 -24.01
CA TRP A 355 -38.47 6.93 -23.25
C TRP A 355 -38.66 7.00 -21.74
N ALA A 356 -37.70 6.42 -21.01
CA ALA A 356 -37.58 6.52 -19.56
C ALA A 356 -36.13 6.85 -19.17
N THR A 357 -35.96 7.61 -18.09
CA THR A 357 -34.63 8.02 -17.61
C THR A 357 -34.18 7.11 -16.48
N LEU A 358 -33.04 6.43 -16.67
CA LEU A 358 -32.35 5.65 -15.66
C LEU A 358 -31.68 6.62 -14.66
N PRO A 359 -32.09 6.65 -13.39
CA PRO A 359 -31.50 7.55 -12.38
C PRO A 359 -30.01 7.28 -12.17
N VAL A 360 -29.25 8.31 -11.78
CA VAL A 360 -27.82 8.15 -11.49
C VAL A 360 -27.64 7.23 -10.27
N GLY A 361 -27.03 6.06 -10.48
CA GLY A 361 -26.83 5.07 -9.42
C GLY A 361 -26.06 3.83 -9.89
N ALA A 362 -25.84 2.90 -8.96
CA ALA A 362 -25.22 1.61 -9.24
C ALA A 362 -26.28 0.53 -9.51
N TYR A 363 -26.20 -0.09 -10.68
CA TYR A 363 -27.14 -1.10 -11.16
C TYR A 363 -26.43 -2.43 -11.41
N THR A 364 -27.02 -3.51 -10.89
CA THR A 364 -26.75 -4.89 -11.29
C THR A 364 -27.76 -5.30 -12.37
N GLY A 365 -27.56 -6.43 -13.06
CA GLY A 365 -28.57 -6.96 -14.01
C GLY A 365 -29.97 -7.07 -13.39
N THR A 366 -30.06 -7.58 -12.16
CA THR A 366 -31.32 -7.66 -11.40
C THR A 366 -31.93 -6.29 -11.10
N ARG A 367 -31.12 -5.29 -10.71
CA ARG A 367 -31.61 -3.92 -10.44
C ARG A 367 -32.06 -3.22 -11.72
N LEU A 368 -31.35 -3.43 -12.82
CA LEU A 368 -31.74 -2.89 -14.12
C LEU A 368 -33.04 -3.53 -14.60
N ALA A 369 -33.19 -4.84 -14.52
CA ALA A 369 -34.43 -5.54 -14.86
C ALA A 369 -35.62 -5.09 -13.99
N ALA A 370 -35.41 -4.88 -12.69
CA ALA A 370 -36.43 -4.31 -11.81
C ALA A 370 -36.82 -2.88 -12.21
N TRP A 371 -35.84 -2.05 -12.60
CA TRP A 371 -36.10 -0.69 -13.08
C TRP A 371 -36.86 -0.71 -14.42
N ILE A 372 -36.48 -1.55 -15.38
CA ILE A 372 -37.19 -1.72 -16.66
C ILE A 372 -38.63 -2.16 -16.41
N SER A 373 -38.84 -3.14 -15.52
CA SER A 373 -40.16 -3.62 -15.12
C SER A 373 -41.06 -2.51 -14.57
N SER A 374 -40.48 -1.56 -13.85
CA SER A 374 -41.21 -0.46 -13.23
C SER A 374 -41.55 0.68 -14.19
N ASN A 375 -40.88 0.78 -15.35
CA ASN A 375 -40.99 1.92 -16.26
C ASN A 375 -41.52 1.57 -17.66
N TYR A 376 -41.44 0.30 -18.07
CA TYR A 376 -41.77 -0.10 -19.44
C TYR A 376 -42.59 -1.40 -19.50
N ALA A 377 -41.94 -2.54 -19.31
CA ALA A 377 -42.53 -3.87 -19.46
C ALA A 377 -41.82 -4.86 -18.53
N ALA A 378 -42.51 -5.94 -18.16
CA ALA A 378 -41.97 -6.96 -17.27
C ALA A 378 -40.63 -7.47 -17.79
N ALA A 379 -39.59 -7.36 -16.97
CA ALA A 379 -38.23 -7.68 -17.35
C ALA A 379 -37.55 -8.53 -16.26
N THR A 380 -36.90 -9.60 -16.69
CA THR A 380 -36.19 -10.53 -15.80
C THR A 380 -34.73 -10.62 -16.21
N TYR A 381 -33.84 -10.58 -15.23
CA TYR A 381 -32.43 -10.88 -15.45
C TYR A 381 -32.18 -12.35 -15.19
N VAL A 382 -31.65 -13.05 -16.19
CA VAL A 382 -31.26 -14.48 -16.11
C VAL A 382 -29.75 -14.54 -15.92
N ALA A 383 -29.32 -14.98 -14.75
CA ALA A 383 -27.91 -14.93 -14.37
C ALA A 383 -27.08 -16.01 -15.09
N GLU A 384 -27.69 -17.14 -15.43
CA GLU A 384 -27.04 -18.29 -16.06
C GLU A 384 -26.59 -17.99 -17.49
N THR A 385 -27.42 -17.27 -18.24
CA THR A 385 -27.16 -16.87 -19.63
C THR A 385 -26.68 -15.42 -19.74
N ASN A 386 -26.74 -14.68 -18.63
CA ASN A 386 -26.46 -13.24 -18.57
C ASN A 386 -27.30 -12.47 -19.59
N GLU A 387 -28.62 -12.64 -19.49
CA GLU A 387 -29.60 -12.05 -20.39
C GLU A 387 -30.60 -11.19 -19.61
N ILE A 388 -31.09 -10.13 -20.25
CA ILE A 388 -32.29 -9.43 -19.79
C ILE A 388 -33.40 -9.78 -20.77
N GLN A 389 -34.40 -10.49 -20.25
CA GLN A 389 -35.58 -10.87 -21.00
C GLN A 389 -36.68 -9.86 -20.69
N ILE A 390 -37.10 -9.10 -21.69
CA ILE A 390 -38.19 -8.11 -21.57
C ILE A 390 -39.42 -8.67 -22.28
N ALA A 391 -40.58 -8.61 -21.64
CA ALA A 391 -41.84 -9.03 -22.25
C ALA A 391 -42.12 -8.26 -23.54
N TYR A 392 -42.39 -8.99 -24.61
CA TYR A 392 -42.70 -8.47 -25.94
C TYR A 392 -44.15 -8.82 -26.28
N ASP A 393 -44.98 -7.80 -26.47
CA ASP A 393 -46.42 -7.93 -26.73
C ASP A 393 -46.80 -7.81 -28.21
N GLY A 394 -45.80 -7.77 -29.11
CA GLY A 394 -46.00 -7.58 -30.55
C GLY A 394 -46.09 -6.13 -30.98
N ASN A 395 -46.41 -5.19 -30.06
CA ASN A 395 -46.62 -3.78 -30.38
C ASN A 395 -45.51 -2.87 -29.86
N ARG A 396 -45.00 -3.13 -28.65
CA ARG A 396 -43.97 -2.30 -28.03
C ARG A 396 -42.63 -3.00 -28.06
N ARG A 397 -41.59 -2.31 -28.53
CA ARG A 397 -40.25 -2.88 -28.66
C ARG A 397 -39.17 -1.86 -28.28
N VAL A 398 -38.19 -2.29 -27.50
CA VAL A 398 -37.02 -1.46 -27.19
C VAL A 398 -36.13 -1.36 -28.43
N LEU A 399 -35.73 -0.14 -28.80
CA LEU A 399 -34.99 0.13 -30.03
C LEU A 399 -33.49 0.23 -29.80
N GLN A 400 -32.70 -0.34 -30.71
CA GLN A 400 -31.26 -0.12 -30.77
C GLN A 400 -30.88 1.22 -31.40
N ASP A 401 -29.65 1.70 -31.16
CA ASP A 401 -29.17 3.01 -31.64
C ASP A 401 -29.14 3.16 -33.17
N ALA A 402 -29.03 2.05 -33.90
CA ALA A 402 -29.14 2.05 -35.37
C ALA A 402 -30.60 2.19 -35.81
N GLU A 403 -31.53 1.51 -35.13
CA GLU A 403 -32.96 1.58 -35.41
C GLU A 403 -33.52 2.96 -35.06
N LEU A 404 -33.10 3.55 -33.93
CA LEU A 404 -33.43 4.93 -33.54
C LEU A 404 -33.03 5.94 -34.63
N ARG A 405 -31.83 5.79 -35.21
CA ARG A 405 -31.34 6.66 -36.29
C ARG A 405 -32.14 6.52 -37.58
N ASN A 406 -32.55 5.30 -37.92
CA ASN A 406 -33.20 5.02 -39.20
C ASN A 406 -34.72 5.27 -39.17
N GLN A 407 -35.38 4.90 -38.06
CA GLN A 407 -36.84 4.95 -37.93
C GLN A 407 -37.33 6.28 -37.35
N PHE A 408 -36.50 6.93 -36.52
CA PHE A 408 -36.82 8.23 -35.90
C PHE A 408 -35.73 9.29 -36.17
N PRO A 409 -35.42 9.60 -37.46
CA PRO A 409 -34.32 10.49 -37.84
C PRO A 409 -34.55 11.97 -37.52
N GLY A 410 -35.81 12.40 -37.33
CA GLY A 410 -36.17 13.76 -36.96
C GLY A 410 -37.58 13.83 -36.35
N THR A 411 -37.73 14.62 -35.28
CA THR A 411 -38.99 14.88 -34.55
C THR A 411 -39.62 13.73 -33.74
N GLY A 412 -38.85 12.69 -33.39
CA GLY A 412 -39.20 11.87 -32.21
C GLY A 412 -39.15 12.73 -30.95
N SER A 413 -39.98 12.44 -29.94
CA SER A 413 -40.00 13.13 -28.65
C SER A 413 -38.73 12.82 -27.82
N TYR A 414 -37.54 13.09 -28.35
CA TYR A 414 -36.28 12.86 -27.65
C TYR A 414 -36.22 13.76 -26.39
N PRO A 415 -35.67 13.26 -25.28
CA PRO A 415 -35.45 14.06 -24.08
C PRO A 415 -34.41 15.15 -24.32
N ALA A 416 -34.44 16.20 -23.49
CA ALA A 416 -33.54 17.34 -23.63
C ALA A 416 -32.06 16.92 -23.70
N GLY A 417 -31.37 17.37 -24.75
CA GLY A 417 -29.95 17.06 -25.02
C GLY A 417 -29.69 15.76 -25.78
N ALA A 418 -30.71 14.97 -26.10
CA ALA A 418 -30.63 13.79 -26.96
C ALA A 418 -31.16 14.08 -28.38
N SER A 419 -30.63 13.36 -29.36
CA SER A 419 -31.07 13.41 -30.76
C SER A 419 -30.92 12.04 -31.41
N ALA A 420 -31.45 11.85 -32.62
CA ALA A 420 -31.24 10.63 -33.40
C ALA A 420 -29.74 10.30 -33.58
N SER A 421 -28.90 11.32 -33.87
CA SER A 421 -27.45 11.14 -34.03
C SER A 421 -26.69 10.94 -32.72
N LYS A 422 -27.26 11.37 -31.60
CA LYS A 422 -26.69 11.24 -30.25
C LYS A 422 -27.81 10.88 -29.26
N PRO A 423 -28.28 9.63 -29.25
CA PRO A 423 -29.50 9.28 -28.50
C PRO A 423 -29.28 9.26 -26.98
N LEU A 424 -28.03 9.22 -26.50
CA LEU A 424 -27.71 9.07 -25.07
C LEU A 424 -28.46 7.88 -24.44
N SER A 425 -28.57 6.78 -25.19
CA SER A 425 -29.32 5.59 -24.78
C SER A 425 -28.51 4.69 -23.84
N ILE A 426 -29.21 3.81 -23.13
CA ILE A 426 -28.59 2.72 -22.35
C ILE A 426 -28.33 1.47 -23.21
N ASN A 427 -28.40 1.53 -24.53
CA ASN A 427 -28.19 0.38 -25.41
C ASN A 427 -26.76 -0.19 -25.33
N HIS A 428 -25.80 0.68 -25.00
CA HIS A 428 -24.44 0.27 -24.64
C HIS A 428 -24.36 -0.55 -23.34
N LEU A 429 -25.44 -0.66 -22.56
CA LEU A 429 -25.55 -1.54 -21.38
C LEU A 429 -26.36 -2.78 -21.70
N LEU A 430 -27.44 -2.63 -22.48
CA LEU A 430 -28.34 -3.72 -22.83
C LEU A 430 -27.76 -4.68 -23.87
N GLY A 431 -26.89 -4.20 -24.77
CA GLY A 431 -26.31 -5.04 -25.81
C GLY A 431 -27.24 -5.33 -26.98
N PRO A 432 -26.83 -6.26 -27.87
CA PRO A 432 -27.67 -6.69 -28.97
C PRO A 432 -28.88 -7.46 -28.45
N SER A 433 -30.02 -7.28 -29.12
CA SER A 433 -31.27 -7.97 -28.81
C SER A 433 -31.83 -8.73 -30.00
N PHE A 434 -32.57 -9.79 -29.71
CA PHE A 434 -33.43 -10.50 -30.66
C PHE A 434 -34.78 -10.80 -30.01
N ILE A 435 -35.78 -11.14 -30.82
CA ILE A 435 -37.11 -11.53 -30.36
C ILE A 435 -37.21 -13.04 -30.41
N ASP A 436 -37.65 -13.64 -29.30
CA ASP A 436 -37.98 -15.06 -29.20
C ASP A 436 -39.35 -15.22 -28.55
N GLY A 437 -40.35 -15.56 -29.36
CA GLY A 437 -41.74 -15.66 -28.94
C GLY A 437 -42.26 -14.36 -28.31
N ALA A 438 -42.64 -14.44 -27.02
CA ALA A 438 -43.18 -13.33 -26.24
C ALA A 438 -42.10 -12.52 -25.48
N LEU A 439 -40.82 -12.69 -25.83
CA LEU A 439 -39.70 -12.02 -25.18
C LEU A 439 -38.81 -11.31 -26.19
N GLN A 440 -38.45 -10.07 -25.87
CA GLN A 440 -37.27 -9.41 -26.45
C GLN A 440 -36.09 -9.71 -25.53
N ILE A 441 -35.18 -10.56 -26.00
CA ILE A 441 -34.02 -11.02 -25.26
C ILE A 441 -32.85 -10.13 -25.61
N PHE A 442 -32.33 -9.45 -24.60
CA PHE A 442 -31.06 -8.75 -24.67
C PHE A 442 -29.98 -9.69 -24.19
N VAL A 443 -28.97 -9.93 -25.03
CA VAL A 443 -27.70 -10.52 -24.60
C VAL A 443 -27.01 -9.46 -23.79
N PHE A 444 -27.50 -9.32 -22.55
CA PHE A 444 -27.17 -8.26 -21.62
C PHE A 444 -25.68 -8.24 -21.49
N VAL A 445 -25.04 -7.21 -22.03
CA VAL A 445 -23.62 -7.40 -22.20
C VAL A 445 -22.97 -7.40 -20.83
N THR A 446 -22.08 -8.38 -20.64
CA THR A 446 -21.28 -8.54 -19.44
C THR A 446 -20.26 -7.40 -19.40
N PHE A 447 -20.74 -6.19 -19.12
CA PHE A 447 -19.90 -5.02 -19.13
C PHE A 447 -19.48 -4.69 -17.72
N ASN A 448 -18.20 -5.03 -17.47
CA ASN A 448 -17.29 -4.42 -16.52
C ASN A 448 -16.85 -3.05 -17.06
N PRO A 449 -17.46 -1.91 -16.68
CA PRO A 449 -17.11 -0.65 -17.30
C PRO A 449 -16.24 0.22 -16.40
N TYR A 450 -15.68 -0.30 -15.30
CA TYR A 450 -14.79 0.44 -14.39
C TYR A 450 -13.71 -0.45 -13.76
N SER A 451 -12.91 -1.10 -14.59
CA SER A 451 -11.74 -1.84 -14.10
C SER A 451 -10.47 -1.03 -14.36
N GLU A 452 -9.91 -0.46 -13.30
CA GLU A 452 -8.53 0.02 -13.31
C GLU A 452 -7.60 -1.19 -13.43
N LEU A 453 -6.94 -1.34 -14.57
CA LEU A 453 -6.03 -2.46 -14.80
C LEU A 453 -4.58 -2.00 -14.60
N PHE A 454 -3.85 -2.70 -13.73
CA PHE A 454 -2.45 -2.44 -13.46
C PHE A 454 -1.60 -3.54 -14.13
N LEU A 455 -0.91 -3.21 -15.21
CA LEU A 455 0.12 -4.10 -15.76
C LEU A 455 1.41 -3.89 -14.99
N LYS A 456 1.93 -4.96 -14.38
CA LYS A 456 3.27 -4.94 -13.78
C LYS A 456 4.21 -5.83 -14.55
N CYS A 457 5.39 -5.30 -14.84
CA CYS A 457 6.46 -6.05 -15.47
C CYS A 457 7.79 -5.75 -14.78
N SER A 458 8.53 -6.82 -14.46
CA SER A 458 9.79 -6.76 -13.72
C SER A 458 10.99 -6.25 -14.54
N THR A 459 10.77 -5.99 -15.84
CA THR A 459 11.81 -5.68 -16.83
C THR A 459 11.39 -4.61 -17.84
N LEU A 460 10.31 -3.85 -17.56
CA LEU A 460 9.86 -2.77 -18.43
C LEU A 460 10.73 -1.53 -18.15
N ALA A 461 11.52 -1.11 -19.13
CA ALA A 461 12.32 0.10 -19.04
C ALA A 461 11.95 1.01 -20.20
N ASN A 462 11.69 2.30 -19.91
CA ASN A 462 11.41 3.26 -20.97
C ASN A 462 12.70 3.53 -21.77
N ALA A 463 12.58 3.78 -23.07
CA ALA A 463 13.74 4.03 -23.94
C ALA A 463 14.65 5.17 -23.43
N ALA A 464 14.08 6.14 -22.71
CA ALA A 464 14.79 7.22 -22.04
C ALA A 464 15.68 6.75 -20.86
N GLU A 465 15.23 5.75 -20.09
CA GLU A 465 15.96 5.20 -18.95
C GLU A 465 17.17 4.37 -19.39
N ILE A 466 17.05 3.68 -20.53
CA ILE A 466 18.13 2.88 -21.12
C ILE A 466 19.30 3.78 -21.54
N LYS A 467 19.01 4.91 -22.23
CA LYS A 467 20.04 5.88 -22.64
C LYS A 467 20.71 6.57 -21.44
N GLY A 468 19.94 6.96 -20.42
CA GLY A 468 20.47 7.59 -19.21
C GLY A 468 21.35 6.66 -18.37
N ALA A 469 21.00 5.38 -18.28
CA ALA A 469 21.79 4.37 -17.56
C ALA A 469 23.13 4.05 -18.25
N GLN A 470 23.15 4.01 -19.58
CA GLN A 470 24.36 3.82 -20.36
C GLN A 470 25.33 5.01 -20.22
N GLN A 471 24.84 6.25 -20.29
CA GLN A 471 25.65 7.45 -20.08
C GLN A 471 26.21 7.55 -18.65
N LYS A 472 25.42 7.21 -17.62
CA LYS A 472 25.90 7.15 -16.22
C LYS A 472 26.99 6.09 -16.04
N ARG A 473 26.82 4.90 -16.64
CA ARG A 473 27.86 3.83 -16.59
C ARG A 473 29.16 4.27 -17.26
N ALA A 474 29.09 4.92 -18.42
CA ALA A 474 30.26 5.43 -19.12
C ALA A 474 31.02 6.47 -18.26
N ARG A 475 30.31 7.42 -17.64
CA ARG A 475 30.92 8.43 -16.75
C ARG A 475 31.57 7.84 -15.50
N VAL A 476 30.94 6.85 -14.86
CA VAL A 476 31.49 6.19 -13.66
C VAL A 476 32.73 5.37 -13.98
N LEU A 477 32.74 4.67 -15.11
CA LEU A 477 33.92 3.91 -15.58
C LEU A 477 35.09 4.85 -15.91
N HIS A 478 34.81 5.99 -16.55
CA HIS A 478 35.82 6.98 -16.90
C HIS A 478 36.43 7.66 -15.66
N ALA A 479 35.60 7.99 -14.67
CA ALA A 479 36.05 8.56 -13.39
C ALA A 479 36.89 7.56 -12.58
N GLY A 480 36.47 6.29 -12.53
CA GLY A 480 37.21 5.22 -11.85
C GLY A 480 38.57 4.92 -12.50
N ALA A 481 38.66 5.02 -13.84
CA ALA A 481 39.92 4.87 -14.57
C ALA A 481 40.90 6.02 -14.27
N GLN A 482 40.42 7.26 -14.21
CA GLN A 482 41.24 8.43 -13.84
C GLN A 482 41.74 8.34 -12.40
N GLN A 483 40.91 7.92 -11.45
CA GLN A 483 41.31 7.75 -10.04
C GLN A 483 42.35 6.63 -9.86
N LYS A 484 42.23 5.51 -10.58
CA LYS A 484 43.24 4.45 -10.58
C LYS A 484 44.56 4.92 -11.18
N ARG A 485 44.53 5.71 -12.26
CA ARG A 485 45.74 6.28 -12.88
C ARG A 485 46.45 7.26 -11.94
N ALA A 486 45.70 8.14 -11.26
CA ALA A 486 46.24 9.07 -10.27
C ALA A 486 46.87 8.35 -9.06
N ARG A 487 46.25 7.26 -8.57
CA ARG A 487 46.81 6.44 -7.48
C ARG A 487 48.10 5.73 -7.88
N ARG A 488 48.19 5.20 -9.12
CA ARG A 488 49.41 4.56 -9.62
C ARG A 488 50.57 5.55 -9.77
N LEU A 489 50.31 6.76 -10.25
CA LEU A 489 51.32 7.82 -10.37
C LEU A 489 51.85 8.25 -9.00
N ARG A 490 50.96 8.45 -8.00
CA ARG A 490 51.39 8.78 -6.62
C ARG A 490 52.20 7.66 -5.96
N ALA A 491 51.79 6.40 -6.15
CA ALA A 491 52.54 5.24 -5.62
C ALA A 491 53.92 5.08 -6.29
N GLY A 492 54.01 5.36 -7.59
CA GLY A 492 55.28 5.37 -8.33
C GLY A 492 56.23 6.47 -7.83
N ALA A 493 55.73 7.68 -7.65
CA ALA A 493 56.51 8.80 -7.10
C ALA A 493 57.03 8.51 -5.68
N LEU A 494 56.19 7.92 -4.82
CA LEU A 494 56.58 7.56 -3.46
C LEU A 494 57.68 6.48 -3.43
N ARG A 495 57.58 5.46 -4.31
CA ARG A 495 58.61 4.42 -4.45
C ARG A 495 59.92 4.96 -5.02
N GLY A 496 59.84 5.92 -5.94
CA GLY A 496 61.01 6.61 -6.48
C GLY A 496 61.74 7.42 -5.41
N ALA A 497 61.00 8.19 -4.62
CA ALA A 497 61.54 8.97 -3.51
C ALA A 497 62.22 8.08 -2.44
N LEU A 498 61.59 6.96 -2.05
CA LEU A 498 62.16 6.03 -1.08
C LEU A 498 63.46 5.37 -1.58
N ARG A 499 63.52 5.00 -2.88
CA ARG A 499 64.74 4.42 -3.47
C ARG A 499 65.88 5.44 -3.59
N GLY A 500 65.55 6.71 -3.85
CA GLY A 500 66.52 7.80 -3.85
C GLY A 500 67.13 8.03 -2.47
N ALA A 501 66.29 8.07 -1.43
CA ALA A 501 66.72 8.25 -0.05
C ALA A 501 67.63 7.10 0.45
N LEU A 502 67.27 5.84 0.15
CA LEU A 502 68.09 4.68 0.53
C LEU A 502 69.45 4.63 -0.19
N ARG A 503 69.52 5.08 -1.45
CA ARG A 503 70.80 5.14 -2.18
C ARG A 503 71.71 6.28 -1.70
N GLY A 504 71.13 7.37 -1.19
CA GLY A 504 71.89 8.46 -0.56
C GLY A 504 72.52 8.05 0.77
N ALA A 505 71.79 7.32 1.60
CA ALA A 505 72.25 6.88 2.92
C ALA A 505 73.42 5.88 2.88
N LEU A 506 73.52 5.07 1.81
CA LEU A 506 74.59 4.06 1.66
C LEU A 506 75.91 4.60 1.10
N ARG A 507 75.99 5.87 0.70
CA ARG A 507 77.23 6.50 0.17
C ARG A 507 77.98 7.36 1.18
N GLY A 508 77.48 7.52 2.41
CA GLY A 508 78.01 8.47 3.40
C GLY A 508 78.80 7.88 4.58
N ALA A 509 79.08 6.57 4.62
CA ALA A 509 79.78 5.98 5.76
C ALA A 509 81.33 6.10 5.61
N PRO A 510 82.06 6.70 6.58
CA PRO A 510 83.51 6.82 6.52
C PRO A 510 84.20 5.47 6.77
N ARG A 511 85.25 5.18 5.99
CA ARG A 511 86.21 4.09 6.24
C ARG A 511 87.26 4.60 7.23
N ASP A 512 87.32 4.00 8.43
CA ASP A 512 88.39 4.27 9.39
C ASP A 512 89.38 3.09 9.50
N LYS A 513 90.64 3.43 9.74
CA LYS A 513 91.84 2.57 9.65
C LYS A 513 92.38 2.24 11.07
N ARG A 514 92.77 0.96 11.26
CA ARG A 514 93.70 0.40 12.29
C ARG A 514 93.13 0.37 13.73
N ASP A 515 93.46 -0.56 14.64
CA ASP A 515 94.61 -1.46 14.80
C ASP A 515 94.30 -2.71 15.67
N ARG A 516 95.26 -3.65 15.68
CA ARG A 516 95.28 -5.02 16.23
C ARG A 516 95.02 -5.18 17.74
N ARG A 517 94.41 -6.32 18.14
CA ARG A 517 94.96 -7.35 19.07
C ARG A 517 93.98 -8.51 19.32
N THR A 518 94.46 -9.75 19.20
CA THR A 518 93.83 -11.03 19.60
C THR A 518 93.78 -11.18 21.13
N PRO A 519 92.84 -11.98 21.68
CA PRO A 519 93.27 -13.28 22.22
C PRO A 519 92.27 -14.45 22.12
N ALA A 520 92.87 -15.65 22.01
CA ALA A 520 92.57 -16.97 22.58
C ALA A 520 91.14 -17.57 22.65
N LYS A 521 91.07 -18.81 22.12
CA LYS A 521 90.04 -19.85 22.35
C LYS A 521 90.06 -20.40 23.79
N PRO A 522 88.94 -20.98 24.24
CA PRO A 522 88.95 -22.24 24.99
C PRO A 522 88.25 -23.39 24.23
N ARG A 523 88.76 -24.60 24.45
CA ARG A 523 88.25 -25.92 24.02
C ARG A 523 87.20 -26.46 25.01
N ILE A 524 86.68 -27.67 24.71
CA ILE A 524 86.17 -28.77 25.58
C ILE A 524 84.69 -29.09 25.27
N PRO A 525 84.20 -30.36 25.25
CA PRO A 525 84.69 -31.58 24.58
C PRO A 525 83.53 -32.47 24.01
N GLY A 526 83.88 -33.58 23.34
CA GLY A 526 83.26 -34.89 23.61
C GLY A 526 81.79 -35.14 23.26
N ASP A 527 81.59 -35.70 22.06
CA ASP A 527 80.49 -36.62 21.71
C ASP A 527 80.62 -37.95 22.49
N PRO A 528 79.49 -38.56 22.91
CA PRO A 528 79.37 -40.00 22.70
C PRO A 528 78.01 -40.39 22.09
N ARG A 529 78.09 -40.89 20.85
CA ARG A 529 77.44 -42.11 20.32
C ARG A 529 76.59 -42.89 21.35
N PHE A 530 75.32 -43.14 21.03
CA PHE A 530 74.74 -44.50 21.06
C PHE A 530 73.56 -44.62 20.08
N HIS A 531 73.46 -45.83 19.53
CA HIS A 531 72.75 -46.28 18.33
C HIS A 531 71.27 -46.69 18.61
N PRO A 532 70.50 -47.08 17.57
CA PRO A 532 69.04 -47.20 17.60
C PRO A 532 68.54 -48.53 18.18
N GLY A 533 67.26 -48.54 18.55
CA GLY A 533 66.40 -49.70 18.78
C GLY A 533 64.99 -49.34 18.37
#